data_AF-A0A8H7BVB2-F1
#
_entry.id   AF-A0A8H7BVB2-F1
#
_cell.length_a   1.000
_cell.length_b   1.000
_cell.length_c   1.000
_cell.angle_alpha   90.00
_cell.angle_beta   90.00
_cell.angle_gamma   90.00
#
_symmetry.space_group_name_H-M   'P 1'
#
loop_
_entity.id
_entity.type
_entity.pdbx_description
1 polymer ?
#
loop_
_entity_poly.entity_id
_entity_poly.type
_entity_poly.pdbx_seq_one_letter_code
_entity_poly.pdbx_strand_id
1 'polypeptide(L)'
;MSSKESPQAAKQATDIEKEAGVQGLYRTLEALVLEINPWAPGNPAVEAVETLLNNIRSVLRLTTEGVGAIREALFTTSSAQQRELATALVQRLLQRAAPINDRENAFENLINIFSNAKPDDRFKDEMEALISVVSNSLNRALEEGIQKPFLNLLGNEYRSADGSGNGVLCPDVGKSGSRYSRTVSSTSRLFTNLPDPDVVFDRLLKRPQDQFRPHQSNINTILFYLATVITHDLFASHPEDVTVNLTTGYLDLTPLYGQDVDEQKKVREMTGGLLKPDQWADRRFNLHPPGAGILLILFSRNHNFIAKRLLDINENERFSFGKGKPLRTKEEQDEILFQTARLNIILHEYLRTILGLDVDSEFILNPVAEPSYPMYGNQVSIEFNYVYRWHAAISKRDEKRLDAIKPLIERNFQAKRKGEKPASGQAQSIFNFPRDPRTGNYQDSELIRELYESHKEVAGELGSGLNTPAVMKEIEINGINQSRKAKTCSFNDFRRHFNLQPLTQFADFSDDPKVQEALKDLYGDVENVELFTGLRVEKSGPRGLRLPYTMQRAILTDAVNLVRNDRIMSQSFTPAHLTNWGYEYQLGDPNNAGRVLPAMLRELLPGAFADNPAIDIFRVPSSQ
;
A
#
# COMPACT_ATOMS: atom_id res chain seq x y z
N MET A 1 38.10 -18.89 -4.67
CA MET A 1 37.46 -18.35 -5.89
C MET A 1 36.12 -19.04 -6.05
N SER A 2 35.05 -18.42 -5.54
CA SER A 2 33.66 -18.83 -5.77
C SER A 2 32.98 -17.57 -6.28
N SER A 3 32.55 -17.60 -7.55
CA SER A 3 31.92 -16.47 -8.23
C SER A 3 30.53 -16.27 -7.64
N LYS A 4 30.35 -15.17 -6.89
CA LYS A 4 29.02 -14.65 -6.56
C LYS A 4 28.40 -14.14 -7.85
N GLU A 5 27.37 -14.81 -8.35
CA GLU A 5 26.53 -14.28 -9.42
C GLU A 5 25.89 -12.97 -8.95
N SER A 6 25.80 -11.98 -9.85
CA SER A 6 25.22 -10.68 -9.51
C SER A 6 23.70 -10.82 -9.29
N PRO A 7 23.08 -9.98 -8.45
CA PRO A 7 21.62 -9.97 -8.26
C PRO A 7 20.83 -9.79 -9.57
N GLN A 8 21.47 -9.16 -10.57
CA GLN A 8 20.94 -9.00 -11.93
C GLN A 8 20.89 -10.33 -12.68
N ALA A 9 21.90 -11.19 -12.48
CA ALA A 9 21.96 -12.55 -13.02
C ALA A 9 20.96 -13.48 -12.32
N ALA A 10 20.75 -13.34 -11.01
CA ALA A 10 19.75 -14.12 -10.26
C ALA A 10 18.32 -13.74 -10.64
N LYS A 11 18.03 -12.44 -10.83
CA LYS A 11 16.72 -11.96 -11.31
C LYS A 11 16.47 -12.40 -12.76
N GLN A 12 17.48 -12.25 -13.63
CA GLN A 12 17.46 -12.84 -14.98
C GLN A 12 17.21 -14.34 -14.93
N ALA A 13 17.84 -15.09 -14.02
CA ALA A 13 17.65 -16.53 -13.90
C ALA A 13 16.20 -16.89 -13.50
N THR A 14 15.58 -16.18 -12.55
CA THR A 14 14.17 -16.39 -12.20
C THR A 14 13.19 -15.96 -13.30
N ASP A 15 13.49 -14.89 -14.03
CA ASP A 15 12.68 -14.47 -15.19
C ASP A 15 12.85 -15.45 -16.36
N ILE A 16 14.06 -16.00 -16.55
CA ILE A 16 14.37 -17.09 -17.48
C ILE A 16 13.71 -18.40 -17.03
N GLU A 17 13.58 -18.69 -15.74
CA GLU A 17 12.88 -19.87 -15.22
C GLU A 17 11.36 -19.76 -15.35
N LYS A 18 10.79 -18.56 -15.16
CA LYS A 18 9.37 -18.28 -15.47
C LYS A 18 9.11 -18.32 -16.97
N GLU A 19 9.97 -17.70 -17.78
CA GLU A 19 9.95 -17.84 -19.23
C GLU A 19 10.10 -19.30 -19.63
N ALA A 20 10.99 -20.07 -19.01
CA ALA A 20 11.19 -21.50 -19.29
C ALA A 20 10.00 -22.36 -18.84
N GLY A 21 9.29 -21.98 -17.77
CA GLY A 21 8.07 -22.63 -17.31
C GLY A 21 6.88 -22.39 -18.25
N VAL A 22 6.72 -21.15 -18.73
CA VAL A 22 5.68 -20.80 -19.70
C VAL A 22 6.04 -21.30 -21.11
N GLN A 23 7.31 -21.20 -21.53
CA GLN A 23 7.86 -21.82 -22.73
C GLN A 23 7.84 -23.35 -22.66
N GLY A 24 7.93 -23.92 -21.45
CA GLY A 24 7.74 -25.34 -21.19
C GLY A 24 6.28 -25.75 -21.36
N LEU A 25 5.35 -24.91 -20.92
CA LEU A 25 3.91 -25.08 -21.18
C LEU A 25 3.61 -24.93 -22.68
N TYR A 26 4.21 -23.95 -23.37
CA TYR A 26 4.13 -23.76 -24.82
C TYR A 26 4.66 -25.00 -25.54
N ARG A 27 5.87 -25.47 -25.21
CA ARG A 27 6.45 -26.68 -25.79
C ARG A 27 5.68 -27.94 -25.44
N THR A 28 5.01 -28.00 -24.30
CA THR A 28 4.16 -29.14 -23.91
C THR A 28 2.84 -29.13 -24.68
N LEU A 29 2.22 -27.96 -24.89
CA LEU A 29 1.02 -27.81 -25.72
C LEU A 29 1.33 -28.01 -27.21
N GLU A 30 2.48 -27.49 -27.66
CA GLU A 30 3.02 -27.70 -29.00
C GLU A 30 3.39 -29.17 -29.19
N ALA A 31 4.07 -29.82 -28.25
CA ALA A 31 4.34 -31.27 -28.27
C ALA A 31 3.05 -32.10 -28.23
N LEU A 32 2.03 -31.69 -27.47
CA LEU A 32 0.70 -32.33 -27.52
C LEU A 32 0.08 -32.20 -28.90
N VAL A 33 0.25 -31.07 -29.60
CA VAL A 33 -0.22 -30.91 -30.98
C VAL A 33 0.66 -31.66 -31.99
N LEU A 34 1.96 -31.84 -31.70
CA LEU A 34 2.97 -32.44 -32.57
C LEU A 34 3.09 -33.97 -32.46
N GLU A 35 2.82 -34.57 -31.28
CA GLU A 35 2.94 -36.02 -31.03
C GLU A 35 1.65 -36.80 -31.33
N ILE A 36 0.53 -36.12 -31.57
CA ILE A 36 -0.72 -36.80 -31.92
C ILE A 36 -0.67 -37.16 -33.39
N ASN A 37 -0.54 -38.46 -33.67
CA ASN A 37 -1.11 -39.05 -34.88
C ASN A 37 -2.60 -39.30 -34.58
N PRO A 38 -3.54 -38.44 -35.03
CA PRO A 38 -4.95 -38.51 -34.62
C PRO A 38 -5.72 -39.67 -35.27
N TRP A 39 -5.05 -40.50 -36.07
CA TRP A 39 -5.68 -41.41 -37.02
C TRP A 39 -5.88 -42.85 -36.50
N ALA A 40 -5.76 -43.10 -35.18
CA ALA A 40 -6.06 -44.41 -34.57
C ALA A 40 -7.37 -44.37 -33.75
N PRO A 41 -8.39 -45.18 -34.05
CA PRO A 41 -9.63 -45.23 -33.29
C PRO A 41 -9.38 -45.64 -31.83
N GLY A 42 -9.90 -44.86 -30.87
CA GLY A 42 -9.73 -45.09 -29.42
C GLY A 42 -8.56 -44.36 -28.76
N ASN A 43 -7.95 -43.38 -29.43
CA ASN A 43 -6.79 -42.64 -28.92
C ASN A 43 -7.18 -41.55 -27.89
N PRO A 44 -6.64 -41.56 -26.65
CA PRO A 44 -6.87 -40.53 -25.61
C PRO A 44 -6.45 -39.10 -26.03
N ALA A 45 -5.69 -38.97 -27.12
CA ALA A 45 -5.38 -37.71 -27.79
C ALA A 45 -6.61 -36.90 -28.25
N VAL A 46 -7.72 -37.56 -28.62
CA VAL A 46 -8.96 -36.89 -29.04
C VAL A 46 -9.60 -36.13 -27.87
N GLU A 47 -9.54 -36.71 -26.67
CA GLU A 47 -10.07 -36.12 -25.44
C GLU A 47 -9.21 -34.93 -24.97
N ALA A 48 -7.90 -34.99 -25.20
CA ALA A 48 -6.97 -33.88 -24.95
C ALA A 48 -7.18 -32.70 -25.92
N VAL A 49 -7.43 -32.97 -27.21
CA VAL A 49 -7.78 -31.94 -28.21
C VAL A 49 -9.15 -31.31 -27.91
N GLU A 50 -10.15 -32.10 -27.50
CA GLU A 50 -11.45 -31.58 -27.05
C GLU A 50 -11.33 -30.75 -25.78
N THR A 51 -10.47 -31.15 -24.83
CA THR A 51 -10.18 -30.38 -23.62
C THR A 51 -9.46 -29.06 -23.93
N LEU A 52 -8.50 -29.09 -24.86
CA LEU A 52 -7.83 -27.89 -25.36
C LEU A 52 -8.82 -26.95 -26.05
N LEU A 53 -9.67 -27.46 -26.95
CA LEU A 53 -10.71 -26.68 -27.63
C LEU A 53 -11.73 -26.09 -26.64
N ASN A 54 -12.08 -26.81 -25.58
CA ASN A 54 -12.95 -26.30 -24.50
C ASN A 54 -12.27 -25.22 -23.66
N ASN A 55 -10.96 -25.33 -23.41
CA ASN A 55 -10.19 -24.28 -22.74
C ASN A 55 -10.04 -23.04 -23.63
N ILE A 56 -9.81 -23.22 -24.94
CA ILE A 56 -9.79 -22.14 -25.95
C ILE A 56 -11.14 -21.43 -26.01
N ARG A 57 -12.24 -22.19 -26.01
CA ARG A 57 -13.61 -21.68 -25.94
C ARG A 57 -13.84 -20.80 -24.71
N SER A 58 -13.37 -21.26 -23.55
CA SER A 58 -13.50 -20.55 -22.27
C SER A 58 -12.67 -19.26 -22.23
N VAL A 59 -11.43 -19.30 -22.73
CA VAL A 59 -10.49 -18.17 -22.75
C VAL A 59 -10.88 -17.10 -23.77
N LEU A 60 -11.38 -17.49 -24.96
CA LEU A 60 -11.78 -16.56 -26.04
C LEU A 60 -13.27 -16.24 -26.08
N ARG A 61 -14.09 -16.84 -25.21
CA ARG A 61 -15.56 -16.72 -25.21
C ARG A 61 -16.21 -17.09 -26.55
N LEU A 62 -15.75 -18.19 -27.16
CA LEU A 62 -16.24 -18.63 -28.47
C LEU A 62 -17.64 -19.25 -28.38
N THR A 63 -18.45 -19.05 -29.44
CA THR A 63 -19.68 -19.81 -29.65
C THR A 63 -19.35 -21.27 -29.99
N THR A 64 -20.32 -22.18 -29.82
CA THR A 64 -20.14 -23.60 -30.16
C THR A 64 -19.76 -23.79 -31.64
N GLU A 65 -20.26 -22.93 -32.53
CA GLU A 65 -19.93 -22.89 -33.97
C GLU A 65 -18.47 -22.46 -34.22
N GLY A 66 -17.97 -21.45 -33.49
CA GLY A 66 -16.57 -21.00 -33.61
C GLY A 66 -15.54 -22.05 -33.17
N VAL A 67 -15.91 -22.97 -32.27
CA VAL A 67 -15.06 -24.11 -31.88
C VAL A 67 -15.07 -25.20 -32.95
N GLY A 68 -16.22 -25.45 -33.58
CA GLY A 68 -16.34 -26.37 -34.73
C GLY A 68 -15.48 -25.92 -35.93
N ALA A 69 -15.40 -24.61 -36.14
CA ALA A 69 -14.60 -24.04 -37.23
C ALA A 69 -13.07 -24.15 -37.03
N ILE A 70 -12.57 -23.95 -35.80
CA ILE A 70 -11.15 -24.20 -35.44
C ILE A 70 -10.82 -25.68 -35.66
N ARG A 71 -11.74 -26.55 -35.23
CA ARG A 71 -11.64 -27.99 -35.38
C ARG A 71 -11.47 -28.39 -36.85
N GLU A 72 -12.27 -27.85 -37.76
CA GLU A 72 -12.23 -28.20 -39.19
C GLU A 72 -11.08 -27.54 -40.00
N ALA A 73 -10.64 -26.32 -39.66
CA ALA A 73 -9.44 -25.72 -40.26
C ALA A 73 -8.17 -26.51 -39.96
N LEU A 74 -8.08 -27.07 -38.74
CA LEU A 74 -7.04 -28.02 -38.35
C LEU A 74 -7.16 -29.36 -39.08
N PHE A 75 -8.28 -29.68 -39.72
CA PHE A 75 -8.49 -30.93 -40.48
C PHE A 75 -8.38 -30.78 -42.01
N THR A 76 -8.36 -29.56 -42.55
CA THR A 76 -8.41 -29.31 -44.02
C THR A 76 -7.14 -28.65 -44.60
N THR A 77 -6.20 -28.22 -43.75
CA THR A 77 -4.91 -27.62 -44.14
C THR A 77 -3.76 -28.63 -44.10
N SER A 78 -2.63 -28.34 -44.76
CA SER A 78 -1.46 -29.25 -44.74
C SER A 78 -0.85 -29.35 -43.33
N SER A 79 -0.17 -30.46 -43.00
CA SER A 79 0.42 -30.66 -41.66
C SER A 79 1.44 -29.60 -41.24
N ALA A 80 2.01 -28.84 -42.18
CA ALA A 80 2.86 -27.67 -41.86
C ALA A 80 2.02 -26.45 -41.45
N GLN A 81 0.93 -26.18 -42.16
CA GLN A 81 0.01 -25.07 -41.87
C GLN A 81 -0.81 -25.30 -40.59
N GLN A 82 -1.17 -26.55 -40.28
CA GLN A 82 -1.81 -26.93 -39.01
C GLN A 82 -0.91 -26.59 -37.82
N ARG A 83 0.40 -26.84 -37.94
CA ARG A 83 1.40 -26.54 -36.91
C ARG A 83 1.56 -25.04 -36.69
N GLU A 84 1.66 -24.26 -37.78
CA GLU A 84 1.73 -22.81 -37.69
C GLU A 84 0.45 -22.19 -37.10
N LEU A 85 -0.73 -22.67 -37.52
CA LEU A 85 -2.02 -22.18 -37.03
C LEU A 85 -2.22 -22.50 -35.54
N ALA A 86 -1.92 -23.73 -35.11
CA ALA A 86 -2.03 -24.13 -33.71
C ALA A 86 -1.05 -23.35 -32.82
N THR A 87 0.20 -23.18 -33.27
CA THR A 87 1.22 -22.41 -32.55
C THR A 87 0.81 -20.94 -32.42
N ALA A 88 0.38 -20.31 -33.51
CA ALA A 88 -0.06 -18.92 -33.50
C ALA A 88 -1.32 -18.70 -32.64
N LEU A 89 -2.27 -19.64 -32.65
CA LEU A 89 -3.44 -19.59 -31.78
C LEU A 89 -3.05 -19.72 -30.31
N VAL A 90 -2.24 -20.72 -29.94
CA VAL A 90 -1.80 -20.94 -28.55
C VAL A 90 -0.96 -19.76 -28.03
N GLN A 91 -0.04 -19.22 -28.83
CA GLN A 91 0.72 -18.00 -28.52
C GLN A 91 -0.21 -16.82 -28.23
N ARG A 92 -1.26 -16.63 -29.04
CA ARG A 92 -2.24 -15.53 -28.86
C ARG A 92 -3.19 -15.74 -27.70
N LEU A 93 -3.60 -16.96 -27.43
CA LEU A 93 -4.45 -17.35 -26.32
C LEU A 93 -3.78 -17.13 -24.96
N LEU A 94 -2.46 -17.32 -24.91
CA LEU A 94 -1.66 -17.26 -23.69
C LEU A 94 -0.91 -15.91 -23.53
N GLN A 95 -1.20 -14.91 -24.37
CA GLN A 95 -0.59 -13.57 -24.40
C GLN A 95 -0.48 -12.85 -23.05
N ARG A 96 -1.27 -13.24 -22.06
CA ARG A 96 -1.22 -12.64 -20.72
C ARG A 96 -0.08 -13.15 -19.84
N ALA A 97 0.65 -14.19 -20.24
CA ALA A 97 1.60 -14.89 -19.37
C ALA A 97 3.08 -14.83 -19.81
N ALA A 98 3.42 -14.41 -21.04
CA ALA A 98 4.81 -14.31 -21.49
C ALA A 98 5.01 -13.34 -22.69
N PRO A 99 6.22 -12.80 -22.87
CA PRO A 99 6.60 -12.06 -24.08
C PRO A 99 6.44 -12.92 -25.35
N ILE A 100 5.98 -12.31 -26.44
CA ILE A 100 5.94 -12.96 -27.76
C ILE A 100 7.22 -12.62 -28.53
N ASN A 101 7.84 -13.64 -29.13
CA ASN A 101 8.92 -13.46 -30.09
C ASN A 101 8.34 -13.13 -31.48
N ASP A 102 8.27 -11.85 -31.82
CA ASP A 102 7.76 -11.37 -33.11
C ASP A 102 8.57 -11.87 -34.32
N ARG A 103 9.84 -12.26 -34.12
CA ARG A 103 10.71 -12.80 -35.18
C ARG A 103 10.33 -14.18 -35.66
N GLU A 104 9.46 -14.89 -34.94
CA GLU A 104 8.87 -16.14 -35.41
C GLU A 104 7.82 -15.93 -36.49
N ASN A 105 7.44 -14.67 -36.76
CA ASN A 105 6.44 -14.28 -37.77
C ASN A 105 5.10 -14.99 -37.58
N ALA A 106 4.77 -15.40 -36.35
CA ALA A 106 3.55 -16.17 -36.06
C ALA A 106 2.28 -15.41 -36.45
N PHE A 107 2.30 -14.07 -36.36
CA PHE A 107 1.20 -13.23 -36.79
C PHE A 107 1.05 -13.18 -38.32
N GLU A 108 2.16 -12.96 -39.02
CA GLU A 108 2.25 -12.87 -40.47
C GLU A 108 1.90 -14.21 -41.11
N ASN A 109 2.35 -15.32 -40.52
CA ASN A 109 2.00 -16.68 -40.93
C ASN A 109 0.49 -16.94 -40.77
N LEU A 110 -0.09 -16.51 -39.64
CA LEU A 110 -1.53 -16.60 -39.42
C LEU A 110 -2.33 -15.76 -40.44
N ILE A 111 -1.89 -14.53 -40.73
CA ILE A 111 -2.49 -13.70 -41.80
C ILE A 111 -2.37 -14.42 -43.15
N ASN A 112 -1.20 -14.95 -43.49
CA ASN A 112 -0.95 -15.64 -44.76
C ASN A 112 -1.82 -16.89 -44.91
N ILE A 113 -2.07 -17.64 -43.84
CA ILE A 113 -2.97 -18.79 -43.84
C ILE A 113 -4.40 -18.33 -44.15
N PHE A 114 -4.91 -17.32 -43.43
CA PHE A 114 -6.28 -16.82 -43.63
C PHE A 114 -6.47 -16.09 -44.96
N SER A 115 -5.45 -15.40 -45.48
CA SER A 115 -5.54 -14.69 -46.77
C SER A 115 -5.54 -15.63 -47.97
N ASN A 116 -4.96 -16.82 -47.83
CA ASN A 116 -4.85 -17.82 -48.91
C ASN A 116 -5.82 -18.98 -48.76
N ALA A 117 -6.57 -19.05 -47.66
CA ALA A 117 -7.65 -20.01 -47.48
C ALA A 117 -8.74 -19.73 -48.53
N LYS A 118 -8.90 -20.64 -49.49
CA LYS A 118 -10.04 -20.68 -50.41
C LYS A 118 -10.97 -21.80 -49.93
N PRO A 119 -12.03 -21.49 -49.16
CA PRO A 119 -12.93 -22.52 -48.68
C PRO A 119 -13.61 -23.21 -49.87
N ASP A 120 -13.73 -24.54 -49.80
CA ASP A 120 -14.73 -25.27 -50.57
C ASP A 120 -16.12 -24.75 -50.18
N ASP A 121 -17.05 -24.61 -51.13
CA ASP A 121 -18.40 -24.09 -50.89
C ASP A 121 -19.14 -24.85 -49.76
N ARG A 122 -18.72 -26.09 -49.45
CA ARG A 122 -19.24 -26.91 -48.36
C ARG A 122 -18.82 -26.47 -46.94
N PHE A 123 -17.78 -25.65 -46.79
CA PHE A 123 -17.19 -25.27 -45.49
C PHE A 123 -17.00 -23.75 -45.34
N LYS A 124 -17.73 -23.00 -46.16
CA LYS A 124 -17.59 -21.54 -46.25
C LYS A 124 -18.00 -20.85 -44.96
N ASP A 125 -19.12 -21.27 -44.39
CA ASP A 125 -19.70 -20.66 -43.19
C ASP A 125 -18.80 -20.91 -41.96
N GLU A 126 -18.19 -22.09 -41.85
CA GLU A 126 -17.22 -22.43 -40.82
C GLU A 126 -15.95 -21.59 -40.95
N MET A 127 -15.40 -21.44 -42.15
CA MET A 127 -14.21 -20.59 -42.35
C MET A 127 -14.48 -19.11 -42.06
N GLU A 128 -15.65 -18.60 -42.44
CA GLU A 128 -16.06 -17.24 -42.07
C GLU A 128 -16.18 -17.08 -40.54
N ALA A 129 -16.74 -18.08 -39.85
CA ALA A 129 -16.82 -18.09 -38.39
C ALA A 129 -15.43 -18.11 -37.71
N LEU A 130 -14.49 -18.92 -38.21
CA LEU A 130 -13.12 -18.96 -37.70
C LEU A 130 -12.39 -17.63 -37.89
N ILE A 131 -12.48 -17.05 -39.10
CA ILE A 131 -11.87 -15.75 -39.41
C ILE A 131 -12.42 -14.67 -38.49
N SER A 132 -13.74 -14.67 -38.24
CA SER A 132 -14.38 -13.73 -37.32
C SER A 132 -13.86 -13.88 -35.89
N VAL A 133 -13.76 -15.11 -35.39
CA VAL A 133 -13.22 -15.42 -34.06
C VAL A 133 -11.78 -14.92 -33.88
N VAL A 134 -10.91 -15.24 -34.84
CA VAL A 134 -9.50 -14.87 -34.78
C VAL A 134 -9.33 -13.36 -34.95
N SER A 135 -10.08 -12.74 -35.85
CA SER A 135 -10.06 -11.29 -36.08
C SER A 135 -10.54 -10.53 -34.84
N ASN A 136 -11.62 -10.95 -34.19
CA ASN A 136 -12.11 -10.31 -32.98
C ASN A 136 -11.13 -10.46 -31.81
N SER A 137 -10.50 -11.63 -31.67
CA SER A 137 -9.47 -11.86 -30.66
C SER A 137 -8.23 -11.00 -30.90
N LEU A 138 -7.80 -10.89 -32.15
CA LEU A 138 -6.71 -10.01 -32.57
C LEU A 138 -7.03 -8.54 -32.34
N ASN A 139 -8.22 -8.08 -32.75
CA ASN A 139 -8.66 -6.71 -32.53
C ASN A 139 -8.63 -6.38 -31.04
N ARG A 140 -9.12 -7.29 -30.18
CA ARG A 140 -9.06 -7.12 -28.72
C ARG A 140 -7.62 -7.05 -28.19
N ALA A 141 -6.73 -7.92 -28.66
CA ALA A 141 -5.33 -7.89 -28.24
C ALA A 141 -4.62 -6.58 -28.66
N LEU A 142 -4.86 -6.11 -29.88
CA LEU A 142 -4.31 -4.85 -30.38
C LEU A 142 -4.90 -3.63 -29.65
N GLU A 143 -6.20 -3.66 -29.36
CA GLU A 143 -6.88 -2.62 -28.58
C GLU A 143 -6.39 -2.58 -27.13
N GLU A 144 -6.24 -3.75 -26.47
CA GLU A 144 -5.65 -3.88 -25.13
C GLU A 144 -4.18 -3.42 -25.09
N GLY A 145 -3.45 -3.53 -26.21
CA GLY A 145 -2.05 -3.09 -26.32
C GLY A 145 -1.83 -1.57 -26.17
N ILE A 146 -2.87 -0.76 -26.38
CA ILE A 146 -2.85 0.69 -26.10
C ILE A 146 -4.00 1.01 -25.15
N GLN A 147 -3.76 0.76 -23.87
CA GLN A 147 -4.76 0.95 -22.83
C GLN A 147 -5.20 2.41 -22.72
N LYS A 148 -6.52 2.64 -22.72
CA LYS A 148 -7.17 3.94 -22.54
C LYS A 148 -8.06 3.92 -21.29
N PRO A 149 -8.29 5.07 -20.62
CA PRO A 149 -7.72 6.39 -20.91
C PRO A 149 -6.24 6.46 -20.53
N PHE A 150 -5.43 7.24 -21.25
CA PHE A 150 -4.00 7.36 -20.96
C PHE A 150 -3.75 7.90 -19.55
N LEU A 151 -2.94 7.19 -18.75
CA LEU A 151 -2.66 7.59 -17.35
C LEU A 151 -1.41 8.47 -17.20
N ASN A 152 -0.34 8.16 -17.93
CA ASN A 152 0.89 8.95 -17.88
C ASN A 152 0.85 10.06 -18.92
N LEU A 153 0.46 11.26 -18.48
CA LEU A 153 0.52 12.48 -19.29
C LEU A 153 1.86 13.18 -19.06
N LEU A 154 2.56 13.55 -20.14
CA LEU A 154 3.81 14.30 -20.08
C LEU A 154 3.60 15.63 -19.34
N GLY A 155 4.53 16.01 -18.46
CA GLY A 155 4.44 17.22 -17.64
C GLY A 155 3.60 17.10 -16.36
N ASN A 156 3.01 15.93 -16.08
CA ASN A 156 2.36 15.62 -14.79
C ASN A 156 3.15 14.52 -14.06
N GLU A 157 4.45 14.72 -13.89
CA GLU A 157 5.39 13.68 -13.44
C GLU A 157 5.46 13.57 -11.91
N TYR A 158 5.06 14.63 -11.22
CA TYR A 158 5.19 14.78 -9.77
C TYR A 158 3.85 14.99 -9.10
N ARG A 159 3.82 14.73 -7.79
CA ARG A 159 2.63 14.97 -6.98
C ARG A 159 2.48 16.46 -6.71
N SER A 160 1.29 16.98 -6.93
CA SER A 160 0.91 18.31 -6.44
C SER A 160 1.04 18.40 -4.91
N ALA A 161 1.07 19.63 -4.38
CA ALA A 161 1.20 19.83 -2.94
C ALA A 161 -0.04 19.36 -2.15
N ASP A 162 -1.22 19.49 -2.73
CA ASP A 162 -2.51 19.14 -2.13
C ASP A 162 -3.02 17.74 -2.51
N GLY A 163 -2.23 16.96 -3.26
CA GLY A 163 -2.57 15.62 -3.72
C GLY A 163 -3.47 15.56 -4.97
N SER A 164 -3.93 16.70 -5.50
CA SER A 164 -4.69 16.74 -6.76
C SER A 164 -3.87 16.28 -7.99
N GLY A 165 -4.56 15.91 -9.07
CA GLY A 165 -3.94 15.54 -10.35
C GLY A 165 -3.29 14.15 -10.37
N ASN A 166 -3.45 13.35 -9.31
CA ASN A 166 -2.99 11.97 -9.28
C ASN A 166 -3.91 11.05 -10.10
N GLY A 167 -5.22 11.10 -9.86
CA GLY A 167 -6.23 10.44 -10.70
C GLY A 167 -6.50 11.23 -11.99
N VAL A 168 -6.33 10.59 -13.15
CA VAL A 168 -6.50 11.29 -14.45
C VAL A 168 -7.96 11.58 -14.76
N LEU A 169 -8.87 10.64 -14.48
CA LEU A 169 -10.30 10.86 -14.68
C LEU A 169 -10.96 11.68 -13.57
N CYS A 170 -10.35 11.69 -12.38
CA CYS A 170 -10.87 12.38 -11.21
C CYS A 170 -9.76 13.22 -10.56
N PRO A 171 -9.41 14.40 -11.10
CA PRO A 171 -8.25 15.16 -10.63
C PRO A 171 -8.30 15.59 -9.16
N ASP A 172 -9.49 15.78 -8.58
CA ASP A 172 -9.65 16.15 -7.16
C ASP A 172 -9.77 14.95 -6.20
N VAL A 173 -9.67 13.71 -6.70
CA VAL A 173 -9.73 12.51 -5.85
C VAL A 173 -8.54 12.49 -4.88
N GLY A 174 -8.81 12.21 -3.60
CA GLY A 174 -7.75 12.17 -2.58
C GLY A 174 -7.08 13.51 -2.27
N LYS A 175 -7.58 14.63 -2.82
CA LYS A 175 -7.06 15.96 -2.52
C LYS A 175 -7.32 16.38 -1.08
N SER A 176 -6.42 17.15 -0.49
CA SER A 176 -6.65 17.85 0.78
C SER A 176 -7.94 18.69 0.74
N GLY A 177 -8.71 18.64 1.82
CA GLY A 177 -10.02 19.30 1.92
C GLY A 177 -11.18 18.53 1.27
N SER A 178 -10.93 17.38 0.65
CA SER A 178 -11.99 16.53 0.09
C SER A 178 -12.76 15.78 1.19
N ARG A 179 -13.96 15.28 0.86
CA ARG A 179 -14.71 14.43 1.79
C ARG A 179 -14.08 13.04 1.89
N TYR A 180 -14.25 12.38 3.03
CA TYR A 180 -14.00 10.95 3.12
C TYR A 180 -14.97 10.18 2.23
N SER A 181 -14.48 9.09 1.62
CA SER A 181 -15.34 8.11 0.97
C SER A 181 -16.04 7.22 2.02
N ARG A 182 -16.97 6.38 1.58
CA ARG A 182 -17.53 5.29 2.38
C ARG A 182 -17.19 3.96 1.71
N THR A 183 -16.64 3.04 2.48
CA THR A 183 -16.35 1.69 2.02
C THR A 183 -17.57 0.79 2.13
N VAL A 184 -18.38 0.96 3.17
CA VAL A 184 -19.48 0.05 3.49
C VAL A 184 -20.84 0.73 3.32
N SER A 185 -21.67 0.17 2.43
CA SER A 185 -23.09 0.50 2.32
C SER A 185 -23.89 -0.55 3.10
N SER A 186 -24.26 -0.23 4.34
CA SER A 186 -25.09 -1.11 5.16
C SER A 186 -26.59 -0.88 4.89
N THR A 187 -27.34 -1.98 4.82
CA THR A 187 -28.81 -2.00 4.82
C THR A 187 -29.39 -2.50 6.14
N SER A 188 -28.52 -2.82 7.11
CA SER A 188 -28.91 -3.31 8.43
C SER A 188 -29.65 -2.23 9.22
N ARG A 189 -30.54 -2.65 10.12
CA ARG A 189 -31.26 -1.71 10.99
C ARG A 189 -30.28 -1.06 11.96
N LEU A 190 -30.40 0.26 12.12
CA LEU A 190 -29.60 1.00 13.08
C LEU A 190 -30.02 0.66 14.51
N PHE A 191 -29.05 0.38 15.38
CA PHE A 191 -29.30 0.34 16.81
C PHE A 191 -29.58 1.76 17.32
N THR A 192 -30.80 2.00 17.79
CA THR A 192 -31.26 3.35 18.16
C THR A 192 -30.92 3.75 19.59
N ASN A 193 -30.66 2.77 20.47
CA ASN A 193 -30.37 3.01 21.89
C ASN A 193 -28.86 2.93 22.17
N LEU A 194 -28.07 3.78 21.50
CA LEU A 194 -26.62 3.76 21.60
C LEU A 194 -26.15 4.00 23.05
N PRO A 195 -25.17 3.23 23.56
CA PRO A 195 -24.66 3.42 24.92
C PRO A 195 -23.91 4.74 25.05
N ASP A 196 -23.82 5.25 26.28
CA ASP A 196 -23.00 6.43 26.58
C ASP A 196 -21.52 6.18 26.22
N PRO A 197 -20.87 7.01 25.37
CA PRO A 197 -19.46 6.87 25.03
C PRO A 197 -18.50 6.80 26.23
N ASP A 198 -18.80 7.49 27.33
CA ASP A 198 -18.00 7.43 28.55
C ASP A 198 -18.03 6.02 29.14
N VAL A 199 -19.22 5.41 29.19
CA VAL A 199 -19.40 4.05 29.71
C VAL A 199 -18.76 3.02 28.77
N VAL A 200 -18.86 3.21 27.45
CA VAL A 200 -18.15 2.39 26.46
C VAL A 200 -16.65 2.44 26.71
N PHE A 201 -16.07 3.64 26.85
CA PHE A 201 -14.64 3.76 27.13
C PHE A 201 -14.26 3.08 28.44
N ASP A 202 -14.96 3.40 29.53
CA ASP A 202 -14.61 2.94 30.87
C ASP A 202 -14.76 1.42 31.06
N ARG A 203 -15.76 0.79 30.43
CA ARG A 203 -16.04 -0.66 30.56
C ARG A 203 -15.37 -1.53 29.50
N LEU A 204 -15.06 -0.99 28.31
CA LEU A 204 -14.57 -1.81 27.18
C LEU A 204 -13.18 -1.44 26.70
N LEU A 205 -12.73 -0.19 26.84
CA LEU A 205 -11.50 0.29 26.20
C LEU A 205 -10.38 0.60 27.19
N LYS A 206 -10.73 1.23 28.32
CA LYS A 206 -9.78 1.75 29.30
C LYS A 206 -8.91 0.63 29.87
N ARG A 207 -7.60 0.82 29.78
CA ARG A 207 -6.57 0.03 30.46
C ARG A 207 -6.81 0.11 31.96
N PRO A 208 -7.07 -1.01 32.65
CA PRO A 208 -7.17 -1.00 34.11
C PRO A 208 -5.83 -0.58 34.72
N GLN A 209 -5.88 0.07 35.87
CA GLN A 209 -4.69 0.53 36.57
C GLN A 209 -3.73 -0.64 36.81
N ASP A 210 -2.44 -0.43 36.51
CA ASP A 210 -1.36 -1.40 36.62
C ASP A 210 -1.51 -2.69 35.77
N GLN A 211 -2.52 -2.77 34.89
CA GLN A 211 -2.77 -3.92 34.01
C GLN A 211 -2.47 -3.60 32.55
N PHE A 212 -1.19 -3.44 32.24
CA PHE A 212 -0.74 -3.35 30.85
C PHE A 212 -0.62 -4.74 30.25
N ARG A 213 -1.25 -4.94 29.09
CA ARG A 213 -1.01 -6.14 28.28
C ARG A 213 0.00 -5.81 27.19
N PRO A 214 1.25 -6.32 27.28
CA PRO A 214 2.26 -6.10 26.26
C PRO A 214 1.88 -6.84 24.97
N HIS A 215 2.34 -6.30 23.86
CA HIS A 215 2.17 -6.90 22.54
C HIS A 215 2.86 -8.26 22.48
N GLN A 216 2.11 -9.32 22.24
CA GLN A 216 2.61 -10.69 22.41
C GLN A 216 3.63 -11.13 21.35
N SER A 217 3.73 -10.44 20.21
CA SER A 217 4.82 -10.64 19.23
C SER A 217 6.09 -9.81 19.51
N ASN A 218 6.21 -9.20 20.70
CA ASN A 218 7.31 -8.31 21.08
C ASN A 218 7.52 -7.14 20.12
N ILE A 219 6.45 -6.60 19.54
CA ILE A 219 6.53 -5.38 18.73
C ILE A 219 6.82 -4.20 19.64
N ASN A 220 7.79 -3.38 19.27
CA ASN A 220 8.19 -2.21 20.04
C ASN A 220 7.43 -0.95 19.62
N THR A 221 7.65 0.14 20.34
CA THR A 221 6.98 1.43 20.08
C THR A 221 7.33 2.09 18.76
N ILE A 222 8.49 1.80 18.16
CA ILE A 222 8.96 2.46 16.93
C ILE A 222 8.01 2.16 15.76
N LEU A 223 7.48 0.94 15.67
CA LEU A 223 6.47 0.60 14.67
C LEU A 223 5.25 1.52 14.77
N PHE A 224 4.79 1.79 16.00
CA PHE A 224 3.61 2.61 16.23
C PHE A 224 3.88 4.11 16.05
N TYR A 225 5.13 4.55 16.17
CA TYR A 225 5.54 5.88 15.71
C TYR A 225 5.44 6.00 14.19
N LEU A 226 5.87 4.98 13.45
CA LEU A 226 5.69 4.96 11.99
C LEU A 226 4.21 4.91 11.62
N ALA A 227 3.42 4.07 12.31
CA ALA A 227 1.97 4.01 12.13
C ALA A 227 1.29 5.36 12.41
N THR A 228 1.79 6.12 13.39
CA THR A 228 1.33 7.50 13.68
C THR A 228 1.62 8.42 12.49
N VAL A 229 2.82 8.37 11.92
CA VAL A 229 3.16 9.15 10.71
C VAL A 229 2.23 8.80 9.55
N ILE A 230 2.06 7.51 9.25
CA ILE A 230 1.17 7.03 8.18
C ILE A 230 -0.28 7.47 8.42
N THR A 231 -0.76 7.38 9.65
CA THR A 231 -2.13 7.78 10.00
C THR A 231 -2.35 9.28 9.81
N HIS A 232 -1.36 10.10 10.19
CA HIS A 232 -1.45 11.56 10.01
C HIS A 232 -1.22 12.00 8.57
N ASP A 233 -0.60 11.17 7.74
CA ASP A 233 -0.48 11.35 6.30
C ASP A 233 -1.85 11.24 5.63
N LEU A 234 -2.57 10.19 5.97
CA LEU A 234 -3.85 9.83 5.36
C LEU A 234 -5.06 10.53 5.98
N PHE A 235 -5.00 10.89 7.27
CA PHE A 235 -6.17 11.34 8.02
C PHE A 235 -5.96 12.60 8.87
N ALA A 236 -6.80 13.60 8.61
CA ALA A 236 -6.93 14.81 9.42
C ALA A 236 -8.38 15.32 9.37
N SER A 237 -9.28 14.73 10.15
CA SER A 237 -10.71 15.08 10.08
C SER A 237 -10.95 16.53 10.50
N HIS A 238 -11.76 17.26 9.74
CA HIS A 238 -12.11 18.64 10.08
C HIS A 238 -12.84 18.70 11.44
N PRO A 239 -12.50 19.65 12.34
CA PRO A 239 -13.06 19.71 13.69
C PRO A 239 -14.60 19.79 13.76
N GLU A 240 -15.20 20.60 12.87
CA GLU A 240 -16.65 20.84 12.78
C GLU A 240 -17.39 19.90 11.80
N ASP A 241 -16.86 19.67 10.59
CA ASP A 241 -17.40 18.72 9.62
C ASP A 241 -16.56 17.43 9.56
N VAL A 242 -16.97 16.42 10.34
CA VAL A 242 -16.27 15.12 10.43
C VAL A 242 -16.18 14.36 9.11
N THR A 243 -16.91 14.79 8.07
CA THR A 243 -16.89 14.15 6.76
C THR A 243 -15.77 14.67 5.87
N VAL A 244 -15.05 15.73 6.26
CA VAL A 244 -13.97 16.35 5.47
C VAL A 244 -12.60 15.91 6.00
N ASN A 245 -11.72 15.48 5.09
CA ASN A 245 -10.32 15.21 5.34
C ASN A 245 -9.49 16.45 5.00
N LEU A 246 -8.75 16.99 5.96
CA LEU A 246 -7.91 18.17 5.75
C LEU A 246 -6.56 17.82 5.12
N THR A 247 -6.09 16.58 5.24
CA THR A 247 -4.86 16.10 4.58
C THR A 247 -5.18 15.38 3.27
N THR A 248 -4.15 15.00 2.52
CA THR A 248 -4.30 14.20 1.28
C THR A 248 -4.71 12.76 1.62
N GLY A 249 -5.34 12.08 0.66
CA GLY A 249 -5.69 10.67 0.73
C GLY A 249 -4.57 9.76 0.20
N TYR A 250 -3.33 10.22 0.17
CA TYR A 250 -2.20 9.54 -0.45
C TYR A 250 -1.05 9.34 0.55
N LEU A 251 -0.17 8.37 0.26
CA LEU A 251 1.08 8.19 1.01
C LEU A 251 2.13 9.14 0.44
N ASP A 252 2.10 10.39 0.88
CA ASP A 252 2.94 11.46 0.33
C ASP A 252 3.70 12.28 1.38
N LEU A 253 3.75 11.75 2.62
CA LEU A 253 4.43 12.32 3.78
C LEU A 253 4.04 13.79 4.03
N THR A 254 2.75 14.10 3.85
CA THR A 254 2.14 15.39 4.22
C THR A 254 2.52 15.87 5.63
N PRO A 255 2.71 15.03 6.67
CA PRO A 255 3.16 15.51 7.98
C PRO A 255 4.53 16.19 7.93
N LEU A 256 5.42 15.75 7.03
CA LEU A 256 6.71 16.35 6.78
C LEU A 256 6.59 17.56 5.84
N TYR A 257 5.99 17.36 4.66
CA TYR A 257 6.04 18.33 3.57
C TYR A 257 4.96 19.41 3.65
N GLY A 258 3.79 19.12 4.21
CA GLY A 258 2.62 19.99 4.22
C GLY A 258 1.62 19.66 3.12
N GLN A 259 0.37 20.08 3.33
CA GLN A 259 -0.79 19.67 2.51
C GLN A 259 -1.14 20.68 1.41
N ASP A 260 -0.36 21.76 1.29
CA ASP A 260 -0.49 22.76 0.23
C ASP A 260 0.86 23.44 -0.06
N VAL A 261 0.88 24.28 -1.11
CA VAL A 261 2.09 24.96 -1.57
C VAL A 261 2.67 25.90 -0.50
N ASP A 262 1.82 26.55 0.29
CA ASP A 262 2.25 27.52 1.29
C ASP A 262 2.88 26.82 2.49
N GLU A 263 2.37 25.67 2.89
CA GLU A 263 2.99 24.82 3.90
C GLU A 263 4.32 24.22 3.42
N GLN A 264 4.39 23.74 2.18
CA GLN A 264 5.65 23.25 1.60
C GLN A 264 6.74 24.33 1.62
N LYS A 265 6.41 25.56 1.22
CA LYS A 265 7.35 26.70 1.29
C LYS A 265 7.83 27.01 2.70
N LYS A 266 7.02 26.74 3.74
CA LYS A 266 7.44 26.97 5.13
C LYS A 266 8.55 26.02 5.56
N VAL A 267 8.54 24.78 5.06
CA VAL A 267 9.53 23.75 5.41
C VAL A 267 10.73 23.67 4.45
N ARG A 268 10.61 24.21 3.24
CA ARG A 268 11.69 24.24 2.24
C ARG A 268 12.72 25.34 2.48
N GLU A 269 13.97 25.07 2.11
CA GLU A 269 15.06 26.05 2.02
C GLU A 269 14.95 26.88 0.73
N MET A 270 14.24 26.38 -0.28
CA MET A 270 14.09 26.99 -1.62
C MET A 270 15.40 27.10 -2.40
N THR A 271 16.39 26.26 -2.08
CA THR A 271 17.60 26.06 -2.87
C THR A 271 18.06 24.59 -2.79
N GLY A 272 18.49 24.04 -3.94
CA GLY A 272 19.04 22.69 -4.02
C GLY A 272 18.03 21.56 -3.75
N GLY A 273 16.74 21.86 -3.79
CA GLY A 273 15.66 20.94 -3.47
C GLY A 273 15.60 20.57 -1.99
N LEU A 274 16.19 21.38 -1.10
CA LEU A 274 16.36 21.02 0.31
C LEU A 274 15.19 21.46 1.20
N LEU A 275 14.97 20.70 2.26
CA LEU A 275 14.21 21.09 3.44
C LEU A 275 15.10 21.81 4.46
N LYS A 276 14.49 22.68 5.25
CA LYS A 276 15.09 23.30 6.42
C LYS A 276 15.49 22.23 7.46
N PRO A 277 16.62 22.40 8.16
CA PRO A 277 17.12 21.47 9.16
C PRO A 277 16.06 21.02 10.19
N ASP A 278 15.76 19.73 10.20
CA ASP A 278 14.89 19.06 11.16
C ASP A 278 13.53 19.78 11.36
N GLN A 279 12.93 20.26 10.27
CA GLN A 279 11.59 20.87 10.25
C GLN A 279 10.55 19.91 9.66
N TRP A 280 9.30 20.07 10.10
CA TRP A 280 8.13 19.38 9.57
C TRP A 280 6.91 20.31 9.61
N ALA A 281 5.91 20.01 8.77
CA ALA A 281 4.72 20.84 8.61
C ALA A 281 3.70 20.62 9.74
N ASP A 282 3.37 19.37 10.06
CA ASP A 282 2.31 19.04 11.00
C ASP A 282 2.72 19.26 12.46
N ARG A 283 2.29 20.37 13.04
CA ARG A 283 2.61 20.75 14.42
C ARG A 283 1.96 19.86 15.48
N ARG A 284 1.00 18.99 15.12
CA ARG A 284 0.40 18.02 16.06
C ARG A 284 1.47 17.07 16.63
N PHE A 285 2.51 16.76 15.86
CA PHE A 285 3.62 15.89 16.30
C PHE A 285 4.38 16.41 17.52
N ASN A 286 4.27 17.70 17.86
CA ASN A 286 4.80 18.24 19.11
C ASN A 286 4.13 17.68 20.37
N LEU A 287 2.93 17.10 20.23
CA LEU A 287 2.15 16.49 21.31
C LEU A 287 2.20 14.95 21.29
N HIS A 288 2.87 14.35 20.30
CA HIS A 288 3.08 12.91 20.23
C HIS A 288 4.35 12.50 20.97
N PRO A 289 4.47 11.22 21.39
CA PRO A 289 5.70 10.71 21.98
C PRO A 289 6.93 11.03 21.12
N PRO A 290 8.08 11.35 21.73
CA PRO A 290 9.24 11.88 21.03
C PRO A 290 9.66 11.11 19.78
N GLY A 291 9.61 9.77 19.81
CA GLY A 291 10.03 8.95 18.68
C GLY A 291 9.25 9.18 17.38
N ALA A 292 7.98 9.60 17.44
CA ALA A 292 7.22 9.99 16.25
C ALA A 292 7.82 11.24 15.56
N GLY A 293 8.23 12.24 16.35
CA GLY A 293 8.94 13.40 15.83
C GLY A 293 10.34 13.06 15.31
N ILE A 294 11.03 12.09 15.94
CA ILE A 294 12.34 11.61 15.46
C ILE A 294 12.22 10.97 14.08
N LEU A 295 11.16 10.20 13.80
CA LEU A 295 10.95 9.66 12.46
C LEU A 295 10.76 10.76 11.39
N LEU A 296 10.05 11.84 11.71
CA LEU A 296 9.93 13.00 10.81
C LEU A 296 11.28 13.70 10.58
N ILE A 297 12.11 13.81 11.63
CA ILE A 297 13.48 14.31 11.51
C ILE A 297 14.30 13.42 10.57
N LEU A 298 14.23 12.10 10.74
CA LEU A 298 14.92 11.15 9.87
C LEU A 298 14.45 11.26 8.42
N PHE A 299 13.14 11.39 8.16
CA PHE A 299 12.63 11.59 6.81
C PHE A 299 13.05 12.94 6.21
N SER A 300 13.10 14.00 7.03
CA SER A 300 13.61 15.32 6.62
C SER A 300 15.08 15.25 6.21
N ARG A 301 15.92 14.62 7.05
CA ARG A 301 17.34 14.40 6.76
C ARG A 301 17.55 13.50 5.55
N ASN A 302 16.72 12.46 5.40
CA ASN A 302 16.77 11.56 4.25
C ASN A 302 16.45 12.28 2.94
N HIS A 303 15.43 13.14 2.94
CA HIS A 303 15.11 13.99 1.78
C HIS A 303 16.31 14.84 1.39
N ASN A 304 16.95 15.52 2.35
CA ASN A 304 18.13 16.33 2.09
C ASN A 304 19.33 15.51 1.63
N PHE A 305 19.51 14.29 2.13
CA PHE A 305 20.51 13.36 1.64
C PHE A 305 20.24 12.98 0.18
N ILE A 306 19.01 12.56 -0.16
CA ILE A 306 18.60 12.20 -1.52
C ILE A 306 18.81 13.37 -2.48
N ALA A 307 18.31 14.57 -2.15
CA ALA A 307 18.43 15.75 -3.01
C ALA A 307 19.90 16.10 -3.33
N LYS A 308 20.78 16.03 -2.32
CA LYS A 308 22.24 16.23 -2.51
C LYS A 308 22.83 15.15 -3.42
N ARG A 309 22.50 13.88 -3.19
CA ARG A 309 23.02 12.76 -4.00
C ARG A 309 22.54 12.82 -5.44
N LEU A 310 21.28 13.18 -5.68
CA LEU A 310 20.74 13.40 -7.02
C LEU A 310 21.53 14.49 -7.76
N LEU A 311 21.83 15.61 -7.08
CA LEU A 311 22.61 16.70 -7.67
C LEU A 311 24.09 16.34 -7.85
N ASP A 312 24.69 15.58 -6.93
CA ASP A 312 26.09 15.14 -7.03
C ASP A 312 26.29 14.18 -8.20
N ILE A 313 25.36 13.25 -8.41
CA ILE A 313 25.39 12.29 -9.53
C ILE A 313 25.03 12.99 -10.85
N ASN A 314 23.99 13.83 -10.82
CA ASN A 314 23.47 14.58 -11.97
C ASN A 314 23.33 13.76 -13.26
N GLU A 315 22.62 12.62 -13.16
CA GLU A 315 22.44 11.69 -14.28
C GLU A 315 21.96 12.43 -15.54
N ASN A 316 22.69 12.26 -16.66
CA ASN A 316 22.43 12.91 -17.94
C ASN A 316 22.32 14.44 -17.88
N GLU A 317 23.02 15.08 -16.94
CA GLU A 317 22.95 16.53 -16.69
C GLU A 317 21.54 17.07 -16.40
N ARG A 318 20.60 16.20 -15.98
CA ARG A 318 19.18 16.55 -15.86
C ARG A 318 18.87 17.66 -14.84
N PHE A 319 19.76 17.87 -13.87
CA PHE A 319 19.65 18.94 -12.88
C PHE A 319 20.53 20.14 -13.22
N SER A 320 21.25 20.13 -14.35
CA SER A 320 22.02 21.29 -14.80
C SER A 320 21.09 22.38 -15.32
N PHE A 321 21.38 23.65 -14.99
CA PHE A 321 20.63 24.81 -15.47
C PHE A 321 21.50 25.80 -16.26
N GLY A 322 20.87 26.55 -17.16
CA GLY A 322 21.50 27.59 -17.97
C GLY A 322 21.37 27.37 -19.48
N LYS A 323 22.08 28.17 -20.27
CA LYS A 323 21.99 28.11 -21.74
C LYS A 323 22.45 26.74 -22.26
N GLY A 324 21.57 26.05 -22.98
CA GLY A 324 21.85 24.72 -23.55
C GLY A 324 21.80 23.58 -22.53
N LYS A 325 21.28 23.82 -21.33
CA LYS A 325 21.03 22.79 -20.31
C LYS A 325 19.54 22.47 -20.20
N PRO A 326 19.16 21.32 -19.59
CA PRO A 326 17.75 20.93 -19.48
C PRO A 326 16.91 21.94 -18.71
N LEU A 327 17.47 22.57 -17.67
CA LEU A 327 16.77 23.53 -16.82
C LEU A 327 17.16 24.97 -17.14
N ARG A 328 16.25 25.91 -16.95
CA ARG A 328 16.46 27.33 -17.29
C ARG A 328 17.05 28.11 -16.14
N THR A 329 16.56 27.87 -14.94
CA THR A 329 16.91 28.67 -13.76
C THR A 329 17.27 27.81 -12.56
N LYS A 330 17.85 28.45 -11.54
CA LYS A 330 18.16 27.81 -10.27
C LYS A 330 16.88 27.39 -9.52
N GLU A 331 15.80 28.15 -9.68
CA GLU A 331 14.50 27.85 -9.09
C GLU A 331 13.87 26.59 -9.71
N GLU A 332 14.02 26.39 -11.02
CA GLU A 332 13.61 25.15 -11.69
C GLU A 332 14.43 23.95 -11.20
N GLN A 333 15.74 24.13 -10.99
CA GLN A 333 16.60 23.10 -10.38
C GLN A 333 16.13 22.75 -8.96
N ASP A 334 15.86 23.76 -8.13
CA ASP A 334 15.35 23.56 -6.78
C ASP A 334 14.04 22.76 -6.79
N GLU A 335 13.08 23.15 -7.62
CA GLU A 335 11.78 22.47 -7.70
C GLU A 335 11.91 21.02 -8.15
N ILE A 336 12.68 20.76 -9.21
CA ILE A 336 12.82 19.40 -9.75
C ILE A 336 13.59 18.49 -8.79
N LEU A 337 14.63 19.00 -8.11
CA LEU A 337 15.32 18.25 -7.05
C LEU A 337 14.38 17.94 -5.89
N PHE A 338 13.61 18.93 -5.42
CA PHE A 338 12.64 18.75 -4.35
C PHE A 338 11.61 17.68 -4.71
N GLN A 339 10.98 17.77 -5.88
CA GLN A 339 9.94 16.82 -6.28
C GLN A 339 10.50 15.40 -6.51
N THR A 340 11.71 15.29 -7.05
CA THR A 340 12.37 13.99 -7.24
C THR A 340 12.76 13.36 -5.89
N ALA A 341 13.24 14.16 -4.94
CA ALA A 341 13.61 13.69 -3.59
C ALA A 341 12.41 13.47 -2.65
N ARG A 342 11.23 14.04 -2.97
CA ARG A 342 10.02 13.96 -2.14
C ARG A 342 9.50 12.53 -2.00
N LEU A 343 9.72 11.68 -3.00
CA LEU A 343 9.28 10.29 -2.98
C LEU A 343 10.14 9.48 -2.00
N ASN A 344 9.55 8.94 -0.94
CA ASN A 344 10.23 8.13 0.07
C ASN A 344 9.26 7.08 0.62
N ILE A 345 9.58 5.80 0.41
CA ILE A 345 8.68 4.69 0.74
C ILE A 345 9.37 3.72 1.70
N ILE A 346 8.71 3.46 2.84
CA ILE A 346 9.10 2.38 3.78
C ILE A 346 8.01 1.33 3.81
N LEU A 347 7.82 0.66 2.67
CA LEU A 347 6.73 -0.29 2.45
C LEU A 347 7.09 -1.67 3.01
N HIS A 348 8.28 -2.16 2.68
CA HIS A 348 8.67 -3.54 2.96
C HIS A 348 8.82 -3.80 4.47
N GLU A 349 9.49 -2.94 5.23
CA GLU A 349 9.62 -3.12 6.69
C GLU A 349 8.26 -3.20 7.39
N TYR A 350 7.36 -2.30 7.01
CA TYR A 350 6.06 -2.18 7.65
C TYR A 350 5.16 -3.39 7.31
N LEU A 351 5.05 -3.74 6.02
CA LEU A 351 4.25 -4.90 5.58
C LEU A 351 4.78 -6.23 6.13
N ARG A 352 6.11 -6.40 6.17
CA ARG A 352 6.72 -7.62 6.75
C ARG A 352 6.35 -7.79 8.22
N THR A 353 6.34 -6.70 8.97
CA THR A 353 5.95 -6.72 10.39
C THR A 353 4.46 -7.02 10.56
N ILE A 354 3.59 -6.41 9.74
CA ILE A 354 2.15 -6.72 9.73
C ILE A 354 1.90 -8.21 9.47
N LEU A 355 2.58 -8.78 8.49
CA LEU A 355 2.47 -10.18 8.11
C LEU A 355 3.15 -11.14 9.10
N GLY A 356 4.03 -10.63 9.96
CA GLY A 356 4.79 -11.43 10.92
C GLY A 356 5.86 -12.28 10.27
N LEU A 357 6.48 -11.76 9.23
CA LEU A 357 7.61 -12.40 8.57
C LEU A 357 8.88 -12.21 9.41
N ASP A 358 9.72 -13.24 9.41
CA ASP A 358 11.04 -13.19 10.03
C ASP A 358 12.00 -12.34 9.19
N VAL A 359 13.10 -11.91 9.81
CA VAL A 359 14.09 -11.02 9.18
C VAL A 359 14.70 -11.62 7.91
N ASP A 360 14.89 -12.94 7.91
CA ASP A 360 15.49 -13.75 6.85
C ASP A 360 14.47 -14.30 5.84
N SER A 361 13.18 -14.03 6.00
CA SER A 361 12.16 -14.51 5.07
C SER A 361 12.33 -13.92 3.67
N GLU A 362 12.44 -14.76 2.66
CA GLU A 362 12.55 -14.35 1.25
C GLU A 362 11.21 -13.87 0.66
N PHE A 363 10.09 -14.16 1.33
CA PHE A 363 8.78 -13.72 0.85
C PHE A 363 8.62 -12.21 1.01
N ILE A 364 8.24 -11.53 -0.08
CA ILE A 364 7.96 -10.09 -0.08
C ILE A 364 6.58 -9.87 -0.72
N LEU A 365 5.65 -9.32 0.06
CA LEU A 365 4.46 -8.70 -0.52
C LEU A 365 4.89 -7.34 -1.09
N ASN A 366 5.09 -7.28 -2.40
CA ASN A 366 5.53 -6.07 -3.09
C ASN A 366 4.43 -5.50 -4.02
N PRO A 367 3.62 -4.54 -3.54
CA PRO A 367 2.61 -3.86 -4.34
C PRO A 367 3.15 -3.07 -5.55
N VAL A 368 4.44 -2.71 -5.56
CA VAL A 368 5.10 -1.96 -6.65
C VAL A 368 5.90 -2.84 -7.60
N ALA A 369 5.86 -4.17 -7.45
CA ALA A 369 6.61 -5.09 -8.31
C ALA A 369 6.24 -4.95 -9.79
N GLU A 370 4.96 -4.70 -10.06
CA GLU A 370 4.44 -4.45 -11.40
C GLU A 370 3.53 -3.22 -11.38
N PRO A 371 3.66 -2.29 -12.35
CA PRO A 371 2.80 -1.14 -12.47
C PRO A 371 1.32 -1.54 -12.55
N SER A 372 0.50 -0.96 -11.67
CA SER A 372 -0.97 -1.04 -11.75
C SER A 372 -1.55 0.05 -12.65
N TYR A 373 -2.85 -0.02 -12.97
CA TYR A 373 -3.54 0.96 -13.82
C TYR A 373 -4.56 1.81 -13.03
N PRO A 374 -4.10 2.79 -12.21
CA PRO A 374 -4.94 3.51 -11.24
C PRO A 374 -5.79 4.62 -11.89
N MET A 375 -6.79 4.22 -12.68
CA MET A 375 -7.61 5.16 -13.48
C MET A 375 -8.31 6.23 -12.63
N TYR A 376 -8.80 5.85 -11.45
CA TYR A 376 -9.62 6.70 -10.59
C TYR A 376 -8.84 7.37 -9.46
N GLY A 377 -7.55 7.07 -9.29
CA GLY A 377 -6.79 7.49 -8.11
C GLY A 377 -7.23 6.79 -6.81
N ASN A 378 -6.82 7.35 -5.67
CA ASN A 378 -7.10 6.79 -4.34
C ASN A 378 -7.83 7.81 -3.46
N GLN A 379 -8.74 7.34 -2.62
CA GLN A 379 -9.43 8.16 -1.62
C GLN A 379 -9.73 7.33 -0.38
N VAL A 380 -9.21 7.79 0.76
CA VAL A 380 -9.42 7.14 2.04
C VAL A 380 -10.87 7.29 2.53
N SER A 381 -11.37 6.24 3.19
CA SER A 381 -12.74 6.23 3.71
C SER A 381 -12.79 6.59 5.19
N ILE A 382 -13.99 6.95 5.64
CA ILE A 382 -14.23 7.27 7.04
C ILE A 382 -14.11 6.00 7.92
N GLU A 383 -14.46 4.83 7.42
CA GLU A 383 -14.26 3.57 8.15
C GLU A 383 -12.77 3.32 8.40
N PHE A 384 -11.93 3.53 7.38
CA PHE A 384 -10.49 3.36 7.51
C PHE A 384 -9.87 4.37 8.49
N ASN A 385 -10.40 5.59 8.62
CA ASN A 385 -9.98 6.48 9.71
C ASN A 385 -10.07 5.81 11.09
N TYR A 386 -11.13 5.02 11.34
CA TYR A 386 -11.31 4.35 12.63
C TYR A 386 -10.53 3.05 12.74
N VAL A 387 -10.24 2.37 11.63
CA VAL A 387 -9.36 1.20 11.57
C VAL A 387 -7.94 1.58 11.98
N TYR A 388 -7.43 2.77 11.63
CA TYR A 388 -6.05 3.19 11.97
C TYR A 388 -5.86 3.76 13.38
N ARG A 389 -6.90 3.79 14.23
CA ARG A 389 -6.81 4.37 15.59
C ARG A 389 -6.33 3.35 16.63
N TRP A 390 -5.02 3.18 16.70
CA TRP A 390 -4.35 2.13 17.47
C TRP A 390 -3.87 2.54 18.87
N HIS A 391 -4.63 3.38 19.57
CA HIS A 391 -4.17 3.96 20.85
C HIS A 391 -3.94 2.93 21.97
N ALA A 392 -4.51 1.73 21.87
CA ALA A 392 -4.20 0.61 22.77
C ALA A 392 -2.73 0.19 22.75
N ALA A 393 -2.02 0.43 21.63
CA ALA A 393 -0.61 0.09 21.49
C ALA A 393 0.37 1.04 22.20
N ILE A 394 -0.11 2.18 22.72
CA ILE A 394 0.72 3.10 23.49
C ILE A 394 1.35 2.34 24.67
N SER A 395 2.68 2.38 24.77
CA SER A 395 3.43 1.67 25.81
C SER A 395 3.26 2.28 27.19
N LYS A 396 3.78 1.62 28.22
CA LYS A 396 3.79 2.18 29.59
C LYS A 396 4.63 3.45 29.66
N ARG A 397 5.79 3.47 28.99
CA ARG A 397 6.68 4.64 28.98
C ARG A 397 6.00 5.85 28.33
N ASP A 398 5.33 5.65 27.20
CA ASP A 398 4.68 6.75 26.48
C ASP A 398 3.36 7.18 27.13
N GLU A 399 2.62 6.27 27.78
CA GLU A 399 1.47 6.64 28.62
C GLU A 399 1.89 7.64 29.70
N LYS A 400 2.98 7.39 30.43
CA LYS A 400 3.50 8.32 31.46
C LYS A 400 3.86 9.70 30.90
N ARG A 401 4.32 9.77 29.65
CA ARG A 401 4.64 11.05 28.99
C ARG A 401 3.38 11.80 28.61
N LEU A 402 2.38 11.10 28.09
CA LEU A 402 1.09 11.68 27.74
C LEU A 402 0.36 12.17 28.99
N ASP A 403 0.47 11.47 30.12
CA ASP A 403 -0.09 11.92 31.40
C ASP A 403 0.40 13.32 31.80
N ALA A 404 1.64 13.69 31.46
CA ALA A 404 2.19 15.02 31.73
C ALA A 404 1.46 16.15 30.98
N ILE A 405 0.84 15.86 29.83
CA ILE A 405 0.04 16.81 29.04
C ILE A 405 -1.46 16.55 29.10
N LYS A 406 -1.91 15.59 29.93
CA LYS A 406 -3.33 15.30 30.13
C LYS A 406 -4.17 16.56 30.45
N PRO A 407 -3.74 17.48 31.34
CA PRO A 407 -4.53 18.69 31.62
C PRO A 407 -4.71 19.58 30.38
N LEU A 408 -3.72 19.62 29.47
CA LEU A 408 -3.82 20.36 28.22
C LEU A 408 -4.84 19.70 27.28
N ILE A 409 -4.80 18.37 27.17
CA ILE A 409 -5.75 17.59 26.36
C ILE A 409 -7.18 17.89 26.85
N GLU A 410 -7.44 17.70 28.14
CA GLU A 410 -8.75 17.95 28.75
C GLU A 410 -9.22 19.39 28.53
N ARG A 411 -8.34 20.37 28.75
CA ARG A 411 -8.64 21.79 28.50
C ARG A 411 -9.00 22.05 27.04
N ASN A 412 -8.27 21.47 26.09
CA ASN A 412 -8.53 21.65 24.66
C ASN A 412 -9.87 21.03 24.23
N PHE A 413 -10.24 19.87 24.79
CA PHE A 413 -11.55 19.27 24.54
C PHE A 413 -12.68 20.06 25.20
N GLN A 414 -12.48 20.61 26.40
CA GLN A 414 -13.43 21.52 27.04
C GLN A 414 -13.63 22.80 26.24
N ALA A 415 -12.55 23.43 25.76
CA ALA A 415 -12.61 24.59 24.88
C ALA A 415 -13.39 24.27 23.60
N LYS A 416 -13.08 23.13 22.95
CA LYS A 416 -13.81 22.66 21.77
C LYS A 416 -15.31 22.50 22.02
N ARG A 417 -15.70 21.88 23.15
CA ARG A 417 -17.13 21.75 23.54
C ARG A 417 -17.83 23.09 23.71
N LYS A 418 -17.10 24.15 24.08
CA LYS A 418 -17.61 25.52 24.23
C LYS A 418 -17.52 26.37 22.96
N GLY A 419 -16.97 25.84 21.86
CA GLY A 419 -16.69 26.61 20.65
C GLY A 419 -15.53 27.63 20.81
N GLU A 420 -14.68 27.44 21.81
CA GLU A 420 -13.52 28.28 22.10
C GLU A 420 -12.28 27.77 21.34
N LYS A 421 -11.32 28.68 21.08
CA LYS A 421 -10.04 28.28 20.49
C LYS A 421 -9.24 27.41 21.48
N PRO A 422 -8.65 26.29 21.02
CA PRO A 422 -7.74 25.50 21.83
C PRO A 422 -6.58 26.34 22.35
N ALA A 423 -6.00 25.97 23.48
CA ALA A 423 -4.81 26.63 23.99
C ALA A 423 -3.64 26.41 23.01
N SER A 424 -2.89 27.48 22.68
CA SER A 424 -1.73 27.38 21.80
C SER A 424 -0.58 26.65 22.50
N GLY A 425 -0.34 25.39 22.11
CA GLY A 425 0.57 24.45 22.78
C GLY A 425 2.08 24.66 22.61
N GLN A 426 2.55 25.85 22.21
CA GLN A 426 4.00 26.08 22.07
C GLN A 426 4.77 25.93 23.41
N ALA A 427 4.08 26.11 24.55
CA ALA A 427 4.68 26.03 25.87
C ALA A 427 4.70 24.61 26.49
N GLN A 428 4.12 23.59 25.85
CA GLN A 428 3.89 22.26 26.46
C GLN A 428 4.09 21.09 25.48
N SER A 429 5.16 21.14 24.67
CA SER A 429 5.56 19.99 23.86
C SER A 429 6.20 18.90 24.73
N ILE A 430 5.85 17.64 24.50
CA ILE A 430 6.60 16.50 25.08
C ILE A 430 7.83 16.13 24.25
N PHE A 431 7.98 16.73 23.06
CA PHE A 431 9.17 16.69 22.24
C PHE A 431 10.08 17.88 22.62
N ASN A 432 11.04 17.64 23.52
CA ASN A 432 11.87 18.71 24.08
C ASN A 432 13.37 18.40 23.99
N PHE A 433 13.89 18.28 22.77
CA PHE A 433 15.32 18.10 22.53
C PHE A 433 16.02 19.43 22.22
N PRO A 434 17.28 19.60 22.63
CA PRO A 434 18.05 20.78 22.30
C PRO A 434 18.39 20.81 20.81
N ARG A 435 18.28 21.99 20.18
CA ARG A 435 18.80 22.26 18.84
C ARG A 435 20.16 22.92 18.92
N ASP A 436 21.04 22.58 17.99
CA ASP A 436 22.26 23.33 17.74
C ASP A 436 21.90 24.70 17.13
N PRO A 437 22.22 25.82 17.78
CA PRO A 437 21.87 27.15 17.28
C PRO A 437 22.58 27.54 15.98
N ARG A 438 23.67 26.85 15.60
CA ARG A 438 24.42 27.13 14.36
C ARG A 438 23.84 26.39 13.17
N THR A 439 23.52 25.11 13.34
CA THR A 439 23.06 24.25 12.26
C THR A 439 21.54 24.12 12.19
N GLY A 440 20.83 24.43 13.28
CA GLY A 440 19.39 24.22 13.41
C GLY A 440 18.97 22.77 13.64
N ASN A 441 19.90 21.81 13.58
CA ASN A 441 19.64 20.39 13.79
C ASN A 441 19.46 20.05 15.27
N TYR A 442 18.71 19.00 15.57
CA TYR A 442 18.76 18.34 16.86
C TYR A 442 20.04 17.53 17.02
N GLN A 443 20.48 17.36 18.27
CA GLN A 443 21.68 16.61 18.58
C GLN A 443 21.50 15.11 18.35
N ASP A 444 22.33 14.52 17.51
CA ASP A 444 22.25 13.09 17.13
C ASP A 444 22.32 12.15 18.34
N SER A 445 23.15 12.46 19.34
CA SER A 445 23.27 11.66 20.55
C SER A 445 21.95 11.52 21.31
N GLU A 446 21.12 12.58 21.34
CA GLU A 446 19.81 12.56 21.99
C GLU A 446 18.79 11.78 21.17
N LEU A 447 18.82 11.93 19.83
CA LEU A 447 17.95 11.18 18.92
C LEU A 447 18.25 9.67 19.00
N ILE A 448 19.53 9.30 18.96
CA ILE A 448 20.00 7.92 19.08
C ILE A 448 19.59 7.33 20.43
N ARG A 449 19.83 8.05 21.53
CA ARG A 449 19.44 7.61 22.87
C ARG A 449 17.95 7.31 22.94
N GLU A 450 17.10 8.22 22.44
CA GLU A 450 15.65 8.00 22.47
C GLU A 450 15.22 6.83 21.59
N LEU A 451 15.80 6.67 20.39
CA LEU A 451 15.51 5.53 19.51
C LEU A 451 15.87 4.20 20.18
N TYR A 452 17.03 4.09 20.85
CA TYR A 452 17.40 2.88 21.58
C TYR A 452 16.43 2.55 22.72
N GLU A 453 15.99 3.57 23.47
CA GLU A 453 15.02 3.36 24.55
C GLU A 453 13.65 2.95 24.01
N SER A 454 13.20 3.54 22.91
CA SER A 454 11.95 3.15 22.23
C SER A 454 12.03 1.77 21.58
N HIS A 455 13.23 1.36 21.13
CA HIS A 455 13.47 0.04 20.55
C HIS A 455 13.35 -1.08 21.60
N LYS A 456 13.70 -0.80 22.86
CA LYS A 456 13.57 -1.72 24.00
C LYS A 456 12.17 -1.73 24.62
N GLU A 457 11.35 -0.71 24.35
CA GLU A 457 10.01 -0.57 24.93
C GLU A 457 8.98 -1.33 24.09
N VAL A 458 8.38 -2.36 24.70
CA VAL A 458 7.28 -3.12 24.08
C VAL A 458 6.01 -2.27 24.01
N ALA A 459 5.31 -2.35 22.87
CA ALA A 459 4.00 -1.72 22.69
C ALA A 459 2.90 -2.49 23.44
N GLY A 460 1.71 -1.88 23.55
CA GLY A 460 0.52 -2.55 24.05
C GLY A 460 -0.10 -3.49 23.00
N GLU A 461 -0.79 -4.53 23.48
CA GLU A 461 -1.66 -5.36 22.64
C GLU A 461 -2.86 -4.55 22.11
N LEU A 462 -3.24 -4.77 20.85
CA LEU A 462 -4.22 -3.93 20.15
C LEU A 462 -5.68 -4.33 20.40
N GLY A 463 -5.95 -5.63 20.45
CA GLY A 463 -7.29 -6.20 20.55
C GLY A 463 -7.71 -6.63 21.95
N SER A 464 -8.87 -7.29 22.00
CA SER A 464 -9.51 -7.86 23.19
C SER A 464 -10.00 -6.85 24.24
N GLY A 465 -9.99 -5.53 23.94
CA GLY A 465 -10.50 -4.46 24.82
C GLY A 465 -9.60 -4.15 26.03
N LEU A 466 -9.94 -3.18 26.88
CA LEU A 466 -9.27 -2.93 28.17
C LEU A 466 -7.74 -2.73 28.11
N ASN A 467 -7.21 -2.04 27.10
CA ASN A 467 -5.77 -1.75 27.01
C ASN A 467 -5.44 -0.32 26.54
N THR A 468 -6.45 0.53 26.33
CA THR A 468 -6.25 1.93 25.92
C THR A 468 -5.91 2.81 27.13
N PRO A 469 -4.80 3.57 27.14
CA PRO A 469 -4.43 4.42 28.25
C PRO A 469 -5.55 5.37 28.71
N ALA A 470 -5.65 5.62 30.01
CA ALA A 470 -6.69 6.47 30.57
C ALA A 470 -6.61 7.93 30.06
N VAL A 471 -5.40 8.43 29.78
CA VAL A 471 -5.17 9.76 29.17
C VAL A 471 -5.84 9.94 27.81
N MET A 472 -6.15 8.84 27.10
CA MET A 472 -6.79 8.88 25.79
C MET A 472 -8.32 8.98 25.86
N LYS A 473 -8.93 9.04 27.05
CA LYS A 473 -10.38 9.04 27.25
C LYS A 473 -11.12 10.05 26.36
N GLU A 474 -10.70 11.32 26.40
CA GLU A 474 -11.35 12.39 25.63
C GLU A 474 -11.23 12.18 24.11
N ILE A 475 -10.12 11.59 23.65
CA ILE A 475 -9.85 11.31 22.24
C ILE A 475 -10.72 10.14 21.75
N GLU A 476 -10.84 9.07 22.54
CA GLU A 476 -11.70 7.92 22.22
C GLU A 476 -13.18 8.29 22.23
N ILE A 477 -13.64 9.03 23.24
CA ILE A 477 -15.03 9.53 23.29
C ILE A 477 -15.33 10.40 22.08
N ASN A 478 -14.40 11.27 21.69
CA ASN A 478 -14.55 12.05 20.47
C ASN A 478 -14.65 11.14 19.24
N GLY A 479 -13.79 10.12 19.12
CA GLY A 479 -13.82 9.15 18.04
C GLY A 479 -15.15 8.39 17.92
N ILE A 480 -15.70 7.91 19.04
CA ILE A 480 -17.03 7.26 19.07
C ILE A 480 -18.10 8.23 18.54
N ASN A 481 -18.13 9.46 19.04
CA ASN A 481 -19.10 10.46 18.62
C ASN A 481 -18.95 10.86 17.14
N GLN A 482 -17.71 10.95 16.64
CA GLN A 482 -17.43 11.17 15.22
C GLN A 482 -17.96 10.02 14.36
N SER A 483 -17.74 8.77 14.79
CA SER A 483 -18.24 7.56 14.10
C SER A 483 -19.76 7.58 14.00
N ARG A 484 -20.45 7.92 15.10
CA ARG A 484 -21.91 8.07 15.15
C ARG A 484 -22.41 9.21 14.25
N LYS A 485 -21.77 10.38 14.30
CA LYS A 485 -22.11 11.53 13.43
C LYS A 485 -21.92 11.20 11.95
N ALA A 486 -20.88 10.44 11.62
CA ALA A 486 -20.61 9.96 10.26
C ALA A 486 -21.53 8.81 9.82
N LYS A 487 -22.32 8.23 10.75
CA LYS A 487 -23.22 7.09 10.54
C LYS A 487 -22.49 5.89 9.92
N THR A 488 -21.35 5.52 10.51
CA THR A 488 -20.63 4.31 10.12
C THR A 488 -21.49 3.07 10.31
N CYS A 489 -21.17 2.00 9.57
CA CYS A 489 -21.83 0.71 9.69
C CYS A 489 -21.63 0.05 11.08
N SER A 490 -22.36 -1.03 11.34
CA SER A 490 -22.07 -1.90 12.49
C SER A 490 -20.77 -2.69 12.24
N PHE A 491 -20.22 -3.27 13.30
CA PHE A 491 -19.04 -4.11 13.17
C PHE A 491 -19.29 -5.34 12.30
N ASN A 492 -20.43 -6.02 12.43
CA ASN A 492 -20.76 -7.19 11.61
C ASN A 492 -21.01 -6.84 10.15
N ASP A 493 -21.55 -5.65 9.84
CA ASP A 493 -21.65 -5.19 8.44
C ASP A 493 -20.29 -4.96 7.81
N PHE A 494 -19.34 -4.41 8.58
CA PHE A 494 -17.96 -4.25 8.13
C PHE A 494 -17.30 -5.61 7.86
N ARG A 495 -17.56 -6.62 8.72
CA ARG A 495 -17.11 -8.01 8.47
C ARG A 495 -17.71 -8.57 7.18
N ARG A 496 -19.03 -8.44 6.98
CA ARG A 496 -19.72 -8.89 5.75
C ARG A 496 -19.13 -8.25 4.50
N HIS A 497 -18.81 -6.96 4.55
CA HIS A 497 -18.19 -6.25 3.43
C HIS A 497 -16.87 -6.91 2.98
N PHE A 498 -16.03 -7.32 3.92
CA PHE A 498 -14.77 -8.03 3.61
C PHE A 498 -14.95 -9.54 3.40
N ASN A 499 -16.19 -10.03 3.28
CA ASN A 499 -16.54 -11.44 3.19
C ASN A 499 -16.01 -12.26 4.38
N LEU A 500 -15.99 -11.66 5.57
CA LEU A 500 -15.70 -12.33 6.83
C LEU A 500 -16.99 -12.81 7.49
N GLN A 501 -16.94 -13.97 8.14
CA GLN A 501 -18.08 -14.50 8.87
C GLN A 501 -18.51 -13.53 9.99
N PRO A 502 -19.77 -13.06 10.02
CA PRO A 502 -20.27 -12.23 11.12
C PRO A 502 -20.11 -12.94 12.48
N LEU A 503 -19.85 -12.18 13.53
CA LEU A 503 -19.78 -12.73 14.89
C LEU A 503 -21.20 -13.03 15.38
N THR A 504 -21.40 -14.15 16.08
CA THR A 504 -22.74 -14.61 16.49
C THR A 504 -22.93 -14.58 18.00
N GLN A 505 -21.85 -14.40 18.77
CA GLN A 505 -21.88 -14.32 20.23
C GLN A 505 -20.79 -13.38 20.76
N PHE A 506 -21.01 -12.79 21.95
CA PHE A 506 -20.05 -11.85 22.54
C PHE A 506 -18.69 -12.49 22.87
N ALA A 507 -18.64 -13.80 23.10
CA ALA A 507 -17.40 -14.55 23.30
C ALA A 507 -16.50 -14.60 22.05
N ASP A 508 -17.04 -14.27 20.88
CA ASP A 508 -16.23 -14.17 19.66
C ASP A 508 -15.37 -12.88 19.67
N PHE A 509 -15.83 -11.83 20.35
CA PHE A 509 -15.08 -10.57 20.46
C PHE A 509 -13.88 -10.68 21.40
N SER A 510 -14.03 -11.23 22.60
CA SER A 510 -12.95 -11.28 23.59
C SER A 510 -13.05 -12.50 24.47
N ASP A 511 -11.91 -13.02 24.92
CA ASP A 511 -11.84 -14.10 25.92
C ASP A 511 -12.02 -13.59 27.36
N ASP A 512 -11.99 -12.26 27.59
CA ASP A 512 -12.22 -11.68 28.91
C ASP A 512 -13.73 -11.62 29.23
N PRO A 513 -14.21 -12.35 30.26
CA PRO A 513 -15.63 -12.35 30.63
C PRO A 513 -16.18 -10.96 30.95
N LYS A 514 -15.35 -10.03 31.46
CA LYS A 514 -15.78 -8.66 31.76
C LYS A 514 -16.12 -7.89 30.49
N VAL A 515 -15.35 -8.11 29.42
CA VAL A 515 -15.61 -7.50 28.11
C VAL A 515 -16.86 -8.10 27.49
N GLN A 516 -17.04 -9.43 27.58
CA GLN A 516 -18.24 -10.10 27.09
C GLN A 516 -19.52 -9.61 27.79
N GLU A 517 -19.49 -9.52 29.12
CA GLU A 517 -20.59 -9.01 29.94
C GLU A 517 -20.88 -7.54 29.61
N ALA A 518 -19.86 -6.69 29.54
CA ALA A 518 -20.02 -5.29 29.17
C ALA A 518 -20.61 -5.11 27.76
N LEU A 519 -20.19 -5.91 26.77
CA LEU A 519 -20.78 -5.86 25.43
C LEU A 519 -22.27 -6.27 25.46
N LYS A 520 -22.60 -7.32 26.20
CA LYS A 520 -23.99 -7.78 26.36
C LYS A 520 -24.86 -6.72 27.02
N ASP A 521 -24.39 -6.10 28.09
CA ASP A 521 -25.12 -5.05 28.81
C ASP A 521 -25.35 -3.81 27.94
N LEU A 522 -24.35 -3.40 27.16
CA LEU A 522 -24.36 -2.15 26.40
C LEU A 522 -25.08 -2.27 25.05
N TYR A 523 -24.98 -3.42 24.39
CA TYR A 523 -25.49 -3.60 23.02
C TYR A 523 -26.64 -4.60 22.91
N GLY A 524 -26.79 -5.52 23.87
CA GLY A 524 -27.84 -6.56 23.91
C GLY A 524 -27.66 -7.67 22.87
N ASP A 525 -27.35 -7.31 21.63
CA ASP A 525 -27.12 -8.19 20.48
C ASP A 525 -25.78 -7.85 19.81
N VAL A 526 -25.10 -8.86 19.26
CA VAL A 526 -23.82 -8.70 18.56
C VAL A 526 -23.94 -7.85 17.29
N GLU A 527 -25.10 -7.85 16.63
CA GLU A 527 -25.37 -7.03 15.44
C GLU A 527 -25.40 -5.52 15.76
N ASN A 528 -25.62 -5.16 17.03
CA ASN A 528 -25.70 -3.77 17.48
C ASN A 528 -24.33 -3.16 17.81
N VAL A 529 -23.27 -3.96 17.86
CA VAL A 529 -21.92 -3.47 18.20
C VAL A 529 -21.43 -2.49 17.14
N GLU A 530 -21.14 -1.27 17.56
CA GLU A 530 -20.64 -0.20 16.69
C GLU A 530 -19.28 -0.56 16.07
N LEU A 531 -19.03 -0.13 14.82
CA LEU A 531 -17.73 -0.32 14.17
C LEU A 531 -16.58 0.15 15.06
N PHE A 532 -16.66 1.38 15.58
CA PHE A 532 -15.61 1.94 16.41
C PHE A 532 -15.27 1.02 17.58
N THR A 533 -16.26 0.63 18.38
CA THR A 533 -16.06 -0.26 19.54
C THR A 533 -15.55 -1.63 19.13
N GLY A 534 -16.22 -2.28 18.15
CA GLY A 534 -15.90 -3.63 17.70
C GLY A 534 -14.46 -3.81 17.25
N LEU A 535 -13.90 -2.81 16.54
CA LEU A 535 -12.50 -2.80 16.11
C LEU A 535 -11.50 -2.88 17.28
N ARG A 536 -11.82 -2.35 18.47
CA ARG A 536 -10.90 -2.39 19.63
C ARG A 536 -11.08 -3.63 20.50
N VAL A 537 -12.30 -4.17 20.54
CA VAL A 537 -12.62 -5.28 21.45
C VAL A 537 -12.48 -6.65 20.81
N GLU A 538 -12.46 -6.74 19.47
CA GLU A 538 -12.20 -8.00 18.76
C GLU A 538 -10.82 -8.58 19.13
N LYS A 539 -10.74 -9.92 19.20
CA LYS A 539 -9.53 -10.67 19.52
C LYS A 539 -8.41 -10.31 18.56
N SER A 540 -7.23 -10.10 19.12
CA SER A 540 -6.00 -9.95 18.35
C SER A 540 -5.74 -11.17 17.47
N GLY A 541 -5.20 -10.92 16.26
CA GLY A 541 -4.75 -11.97 15.36
C GLY A 541 -3.57 -12.77 15.93
N PRO A 542 -3.25 -13.93 15.34
CA PRO A 542 -2.33 -14.89 15.94
C PRO A 542 -0.84 -14.58 15.76
N ARG A 543 -0.46 -13.77 14.75
CA ARG A 543 0.95 -13.52 14.36
C ARG A 543 1.17 -12.08 13.89
N GLY A 544 2.44 -11.71 13.71
CA GLY A 544 2.85 -10.40 13.20
C GLY A 544 2.48 -9.25 14.11
N LEU A 545 1.89 -8.19 13.54
CA LEU A 545 1.35 -7.06 14.28
C LEU A 545 0.10 -7.40 15.11
N ARG A 546 -0.42 -8.64 14.99
CA ARG A 546 -1.56 -9.12 15.80
C ARG A 546 -2.75 -8.17 15.82
N LEU A 547 -2.97 -7.45 14.72
CA LEU A 547 -4.19 -6.65 14.52
C LEU A 547 -5.41 -7.54 14.77
N PRO A 548 -6.51 -7.01 15.35
CA PRO A 548 -7.77 -7.73 15.40
C PRO A 548 -8.15 -8.30 14.04
N TYR A 549 -8.76 -9.50 14.00
CA TYR A 549 -8.93 -10.27 12.75
C TYR A 549 -9.55 -9.45 11.61
N THR A 550 -10.56 -8.64 11.91
CA THR A 550 -11.21 -7.75 10.94
C THR A 550 -10.28 -6.63 10.49
N MET A 551 -9.56 -6.02 11.44
CA MET A 551 -8.56 -4.98 11.16
C MET A 551 -7.42 -5.50 10.29
N GLN A 552 -6.93 -6.72 10.53
CA GLN A 552 -5.86 -7.31 9.75
C GLN A 552 -6.25 -7.44 8.27
N ARG A 553 -7.46 -7.96 8.00
CA ARG A 553 -7.99 -8.05 6.63
C ARG A 553 -8.14 -6.67 6.00
N ALA A 554 -8.74 -5.72 6.73
CA ALA A 554 -8.97 -4.37 6.24
C ALA A 554 -7.65 -3.65 5.91
N ILE A 555 -6.68 -3.64 6.84
CA ILE A 555 -5.37 -2.97 6.66
C ILE A 555 -4.58 -3.57 5.50
N LEU A 556 -4.55 -4.90 5.35
CA LEU A 556 -3.85 -5.51 4.21
C LEU A 556 -4.52 -5.14 2.87
N THR A 557 -5.85 -5.08 2.82
CA THR A 557 -6.56 -4.60 1.63
C THR A 557 -6.23 -3.15 1.34
N ASP A 558 -6.28 -2.27 2.34
CA ASP A 558 -6.03 -0.85 2.17
C ASP A 558 -4.57 -0.55 1.80
N ALA A 559 -3.59 -1.14 2.47
CA ALA A 559 -2.17 -0.93 2.16
C ALA A 559 -1.83 -1.25 0.70
N VAL A 560 -2.42 -2.31 0.13
CA VAL A 560 -2.25 -2.64 -1.30
C VAL A 560 -2.94 -1.60 -2.18
N ASN A 561 -4.15 -1.15 -1.82
CA ASN A 561 -4.91 -0.16 -2.59
C ASN A 561 -4.29 1.25 -2.53
N LEU A 562 -3.75 1.68 -1.40
CA LEU A 562 -3.05 2.97 -1.25
C LEU A 562 -1.90 3.10 -2.23
N VAL A 563 -1.18 1.99 -2.49
CA VAL A 563 -0.03 1.97 -3.40
C VAL A 563 -0.48 1.74 -4.84
N ARG A 564 -1.32 0.73 -5.07
CA ARG A 564 -1.71 0.34 -6.44
C ARG A 564 -2.74 1.28 -7.07
N ASN A 565 -3.45 2.09 -6.31
CA ASN A 565 -4.34 3.15 -6.83
C ASN A 565 -3.69 4.54 -6.86
N ASP A 566 -2.36 4.60 -6.69
CA ASP A 566 -1.60 5.84 -6.79
C ASP A 566 -0.75 5.82 -8.06
N ARG A 567 -1.00 6.76 -8.97
CA ARG A 567 -0.25 6.85 -10.24
C ARG A 567 1.24 7.07 -10.04
N ILE A 568 1.61 7.85 -9.02
CA ILE A 568 3.01 8.17 -8.74
C ILE A 568 3.75 6.94 -8.20
N MET A 569 3.09 6.11 -7.39
CA MET A 569 3.66 4.88 -6.83
C MET A 569 3.56 3.66 -7.76
N SER A 570 3.00 3.82 -8.97
CA SER A 570 2.85 2.74 -9.94
C SER A 570 3.42 3.14 -11.30
N GLN A 571 2.70 3.96 -12.04
CA GLN A 571 2.99 4.34 -13.41
C GLN A 571 4.17 5.32 -13.53
N SER A 572 4.40 6.16 -12.51
CA SER A 572 5.51 7.12 -12.49
C SER A 572 6.69 6.66 -11.62
N PHE A 573 6.59 5.53 -10.92
CA PHE A 573 7.67 4.95 -10.13
C PHE A 573 8.69 4.26 -11.06
N THR A 574 9.49 5.06 -11.76
CA THR A 574 10.43 4.59 -12.79
C THR A 574 11.77 5.34 -12.70
N PRO A 575 12.86 4.76 -13.22
CA PRO A 575 14.15 5.45 -13.29
C PRO A 575 14.11 6.76 -14.08
N ALA A 576 13.22 6.88 -15.07
CA ALA A 576 13.07 8.12 -15.83
C ALA A 576 12.65 9.29 -14.94
N HIS A 577 11.74 9.08 -13.98
CA HIS A 577 11.30 10.12 -13.05
C HIS A 577 12.21 10.25 -11.83
N LEU A 578 12.74 9.12 -11.31
CA LEU A 578 13.47 9.09 -10.05
C LEU A 578 15.00 9.13 -10.18
N THR A 579 15.55 9.03 -11.40
CA THR A 579 16.95 8.60 -11.68
C THR A 579 17.17 7.11 -11.44
N ASN A 580 18.20 6.52 -12.05
CA ASN A 580 18.56 5.12 -11.78
C ASN A 580 18.94 4.97 -10.30
N TRP A 581 19.80 5.84 -9.80
CA TRP A 581 20.20 5.82 -8.38
C TRP A 581 19.00 6.01 -7.44
N GLY A 582 18.15 7.00 -7.70
CA GLY A 582 16.98 7.25 -6.85
C GLY A 582 15.97 6.12 -6.88
N TYR A 583 15.74 5.50 -8.05
CA TYR A 583 14.89 4.31 -8.17
C TYR A 583 15.45 3.11 -7.37
N GLU A 584 16.75 2.81 -7.52
CA GLU A 584 17.42 1.76 -6.76
C GLU A 584 17.37 2.02 -5.25
N TYR A 585 17.58 3.26 -4.83
CA TYR A 585 17.49 3.64 -3.41
C TYR A 585 16.11 3.33 -2.81
N GLN A 586 15.03 3.60 -3.55
CA GLN A 586 13.65 3.32 -3.09
C GLN A 586 13.29 1.84 -3.08
N LEU A 587 13.93 1.01 -3.91
CA LEU A 587 13.73 -0.44 -3.87
C LEU A 587 14.33 -1.09 -2.62
N GLY A 588 15.25 -0.39 -1.94
CA GLY A 588 15.94 -0.86 -0.76
C GLY A 588 16.99 -1.95 -1.05
N ASP A 589 17.63 -2.47 -0.01
CA ASP A 589 18.70 -3.46 -0.17
C ASP A 589 18.13 -4.84 -0.55
N PRO A 590 18.42 -5.38 -1.74
CA PRO A 590 17.92 -6.68 -2.18
C PRO A 590 18.43 -7.83 -1.30
N ASN A 591 19.63 -7.70 -0.69
CA ASN A 591 20.16 -8.71 0.24
C ASN A 591 19.47 -8.64 1.61
N ASN A 592 18.60 -7.66 1.80
CA ASN A 592 17.90 -7.41 3.04
C ASN A 592 16.40 -7.26 2.82
N ALA A 593 15.83 -8.04 1.88
CA ALA A 593 14.42 -8.05 1.54
C ALA A 593 13.83 -6.69 1.11
N GLY A 594 14.63 -5.88 0.41
CA GLY A 594 14.22 -4.56 -0.09
C GLY A 594 13.97 -3.54 1.02
N ARG A 595 14.62 -3.71 2.17
CA ARG A 595 14.52 -2.81 3.33
C ARG A 595 15.35 -1.54 3.13
N VAL A 596 14.77 -0.39 3.46
CA VAL A 596 15.38 0.96 3.37
C VAL A 596 15.75 1.51 4.76
N LEU A 597 14.91 1.30 5.77
CA LEU A 597 15.01 1.97 7.07
C LEU A 597 16.32 1.65 7.83
N PRO A 598 16.84 0.40 7.86
CA PRO A 598 18.13 0.11 8.49
C PRO A 598 19.31 0.82 7.85
N ALA A 599 19.35 0.90 6.51
CA ALA A 599 20.40 1.61 5.81
C ALA A 599 20.31 3.11 6.04
N MET A 600 19.09 3.67 5.94
CA MET A 600 18.81 5.08 6.19
C MET A 600 19.26 5.51 7.60
N LEU A 601 19.00 4.71 8.64
CA LEU A 601 19.46 5.02 10.00
C LEU A 601 20.99 5.12 10.11
N ARG A 602 21.72 4.20 9.48
CA ARG A 602 23.20 4.20 9.52
C ARG A 602 23.80 5.40 8.79
N GLU A 603 23.21 5.79 7.66
CA GLU A 603 23.64 6.94 6.88
C GLU A 603 23.36 8.26 7.60
N LEU A 604 22.19 8.38 8.24
CA LEU A 604 21.73 9.66 8.82
C LEU A 604 22.08 9.86 10.28
N LEU A 605 22.34 8.78 11.02
CA LEU A 605 22.76 8.79 12.42
C LEU A 605 23.91 7.79 12.64
N PRO A 606 25.15 8.13 12.23
CA PRO A 606 26.30 7.25 12.43
C PRO A 606 26.46 6.86 13.91
N GLY A 607 26.44 5.55 14.19
CA GLY A 607 26.44 5.00 15.55
C GLY A 607 25.09 4.47 16.03
N ALA A 608 23.99 4.78 15.35
CA ALA A 608 22.70 4.13 15.60
C ALA A 608 22.73 2.68 15.11
N PHE A 609 22.56 1.72 16.03
CA PHE A 609 22.46 0.28 15.74
C PHE A 609 23.66 -0.27 14.94
N ALA A 610 24.84 0.32 15.10
CA ALA A 610 26.04 0.01 14.32
C ALA A 610 26.47 -1.47 14.41
N ASP A 611 26.14 -2.15 15.51
CA ASP A 611 26.57 -3.52 15.78
C ASP A 611 25.71 -4.60 15.09
N ASN A 612 24.58 -4.23 14.47
CA ASN A 612 23.69 -5.19 13.80
C ASN A 612 23.06 -4.61 12.52
N PRO A 613 23.69 -4.79 11.34
CA PRO A 613 23.18 -4.26 10.08
C PRO A 613 21.85 -4.89 9.61
N ALA A 614 21.51 -6.09 10.12
CA ALA A 614 20.29 -6.82 9.81
C ALA A 614 19.16 -6.60 10.83
N ILE A 615 19.32 -5.64 11.75
CA ILE A 615 18.40 -5.40 12.87
C ILE A 615 16.92 -5.36 12.44
N ASP A 616 16.05 -6.00 13.23
CA ASP A 616 14.62 -5.76 13.16
C ASP A 616 14.26 -4.57 14.05
N ILE A 617 14.17 -3.38 13.45
CA ILE A 617 13.96 -2.12 14.17
C ILE A 617 12.61 -2.09 14.91
N PHE A 618 11.64 -2.94 14.52
CA PHE A 618 10.27 -2.92 15.04
C PHE A 618 9.98 -3.99 16.10
N ARG A 619 10.97 -4.82 16.44
CA ARG A 619 10.85 -5.77 17.56
C ARG A 619 11.76 -5.40 18.70
N VAL A 620 11.32 -5.72 19.91
CA VAL A 620 12.19 -5.67 21.09
C VAL A 620 13.31 -6.69 20.89
N PRO A 621 14.59 -6.32 21.11
CA PRO A 621 15.69 -7.27 21.05
C PRO A 621 15.44 -8.47 21.97
N SER A 622 15.71 -9.67 21.47
CA SER A 622 15.85 -10.85 22.34
C SER A 622 16.93 -10.53 23.38
N SER A 623 16.67 -10.77 24.66
CA SER A 623 17.74 -10.83 25.66
C SER A 623 18.71 -11.94 25.23
N GLN A 624 19.89 -11.55 24.73
CA GLN A 624 20.99 -12.48 24.48
C GLN A 624 21.53 -13.05 25.79
#